data_AF-A0A7S7TE66-F1
#
_entry.id   AF-A0A7S7TE66-F1
#
_cell.length_a   1.000
_cell.length_b   1.000
_cell.length_c   1.000
_cell.angle_alpha   90.00
_cell.angle_beta   90.00
_cell.angle_gamma   90.00
#
_symmetry.space_group_name_H-M   'P 1'
#
loop_
_entity.id
_entity.type
_entity.pdbx_description
1 polymer ?
#
loop_
_entity_poly.entity_id
_entity_poly.type
_entity_poly.pdbx_seq_one_letter_code
_entity_poly.pdbx_strand_id
1 'polypeptide(L)'
;MMPQINVSQSLFSQLQAIAEPFVDTPETVIQKCVEFYLSNASIHKPIAGKPESPPDEDTGYMVFPPDSPPDLTFTRPMSIELDGKTFDKGSLYWNPLLFELVRQAGLKGVKGDKLKEMLLCNFADGQANEAQGYRYIKEAGLSVQGQAANPVWKTIHHLVKQLGLKLDVVFLWDDKPKAAYPGKTARMRYIP
;
A
#
# COMPACT_ATOMS: atom_id res chain seq x y z
N MET A 1 -41.33 3.11 -12.12
CA MET A 1 -40.59 3.83 -11.07
C MET A 1 -39.28 4.29 -11.73
N MET A 2 -39.06 5.60 -11.90
CA MET A 2 -37.82 6.12 -12.49
C MET A 2 -36.76 6.25 -11.38
N PRO A 3 -35.55 5.69 -11.54
CA PRO A 3 -34.48 5.85 -10.55
C PRO A 3 -34.04 7.31 -10.48
N GLN A 4 -33.99 7.88 -9.27
CA GLN A 4 -33.46 9.21 -9.04
C GLN A 4 -31.99 9.10 -8.64
N ILE A 5 -31.13 9.80 -9.37
CA ILE A 5 -29.69 9.87 -9.09
C ILE A 5 -29.39 11.29 -8.60
N ASN A 6 -28.92 11.41 -7.37
CA ASN A 6 -28.47 12.68 -6.81
C ASN A 6 -26.99 12.89 -7.14
N VAL A 7 -26.70 13.89 -7.97
CA VAL A 7 -25.33 14.30 -8.30
C VAL A 7 -24.99 15.62 -7.62
N SER A 8 -23.74 15.80 -7.21
CA SER A 8 -23.27 17.07 -6.68
C SER A 8 -23.22 18.14 -7.78
N GLN A 9 -23.38 19.40 -7.41
CA GLN A 9 -23.34 20.52 -8.36
C GLN A 9 -21.99 20.59 -9.10
N SER A 10 -20.89 20.21 -8.44
CA SER A 10 -19.56 20.17 -9.04
C SER A 10 -19.44 19.10 -10.13
N LEU A 11 -20.00 17.91 -9.89
CA LEU A 11 -20.02 16.82 -10.87
C LEU A 11 -20.91 17.18 -12.06
N PHE A 12 -22.05 17.83 -11.82
CA PHE A 12 -22.93 18.30 -12.88
C PHE A 12 -22.24 19.31 -13.81
N SER A 13 -21.49 20.27 -13.25
CA SER A 13 -20.70 21.22 -14.04
C SER A 13 -19.60 20.54 -14.86
N GLN A 14 -18.97 19.49 -14.33
CA GLN A 14 -17.97 18.71 -15.08
C GLN A 14 -18.59 17.93 -16.23
N LEU A 15 -19.74 17.30 -16.01
CA LEU A 15 -20.50 16.62 -17.07
C LEU A 15 -20.90 17.61 -18.17
N GLN A 16 -21.32 18.82 -17.81
CA GLN A 16 -21.66 19.87 -18.77
C GLN A 16 -20.44 20.38 -19.56
N ALA A 17 -19.25 20.40 -18.96
CA ALA A 17 -18.01 20.80 -19.66
C ALA A 17 -17.56 19.76 -20.70
N ILE A 18 -17.94 18.50 -20.52
CA ILE A 18 -17.64 17.39 -21.45
C ILE A 18 -18.72 17.25 -22.53
N ALA A 19 -19.92 17.78 -22.27
CA ALA A 19 -21.07 17.70 -23.17
C ALA A 19 -20.89 18.59 -24.42
N GLU A 20 -21.30 18.08 -25.59
CA GLU A 20 -21.47 18.93 -26.77
C GLU A 20 -22.78 19.74 -26.65
N PRO A 21 -22.73 21.08 -26.74
CA PRO A 21 -23.90 21.92 -26.56
C PRO A 21 -25.03 21.57 -27.54
N PHE A 22 -26.26 21.45 -27.04
CA PHE A 22 -27.50 21.21 -27.81
C PHE A 22 -27.62 19.85 -28.51
N VAL A 23 -26.64 18.95 -28.33
CA VAL A 23 -26.68 17.58 -28.86
C VAL A 23 -26.76 16.56 -27.73
N ASP A 24 -26.03 16.81 -26.64
CA ASP A 24 -25.97 15.89 -25.51
C ASP A 24 -26.90 16.27 -24.35
N THR A 25 -27.58 15.26 -23.80
CA THR A 25 -28.28 15.36 -22.51
C THR A 25 -27.37 14.84 -21.40
N PRO A 26 -27.61 15.19 -20.13
CA PRO A 26 -26.83 14.65 -19.02
C PRO A 26 -26.76 13.11 -19.01
N GLU A 27 -27.83 12.45 -19.46
CA GLU A 27 -27.89 10.98 -19.60
C GLU A 27 -26.97 10.46 -20.71
N THR A 28 -26.91 11.11 -21.87
CA THR A 28 -26.02 10.68 -22.96
C THR A 28 -24.54 10.90 -22.61
N VAL A 29 -24.22 11.94 -21.85
CA VAL A 29 -22.86 12.17 -21.34
C VAL A 29 -22.48 11.08 -20.34
N ILE A 30 -23.37 10.75 -19.40
CA ILE A 30 -23.16 9.65 -18.45
C ILE A 30 -22.95 8.34 -19.19
N GLN A 31 -23.77 8.06 -20.22
CA GLN A 31 -23.62 6.86 -21.04
C GLN A 31 -22.27 6.80 -21.75
N LYS A 32 -21.81 7.89 -22.37
CA LYS A 32 -20.47 7.99 -23.00
C LYS A 32 -19.35 7.76 -21.98
N CYS A 33 -19.46 8.31 -20.77
CA CYS A 33 -18.47 8.09 -19.71
C CYS A 33 -18.45 6.63 -19.25
N VAL A 34 -19.62 6.00 -19.10
CA VAL A 34 -19.74 4.58 -18.74
C VAL A 34 -19.19 3.70 -19.85
N GLU A 35 -19.48 4.00 -21.11
CA GLU A 35 -18.98 3.24 -22.26
C GLU A 35 -17.47 3.38 -22.41
N PHE A 36 -16.92 4.58 -22.23
CA PHE A 36 -15.47 4.82 -22.19
C PHE A 36 -14.78 4.07 -21.05
N TYR A 37 -15.41 4.04 -19.87
CA TYR A 37 -14.92 3.27 -18.74
C TYR A 37 -14.96 1.77 -19.04
N LEU A 38 -16.06 1.24 -19.59
CA LEU A 38 -16.19 -0.17 -19.94
C LEU A 38 -15.23 -0.60 -21.06
N SER A 39 -15.03 0.24 -22.08
CA SER A 39 -14.09 -0.03 -23.17
C SER A 39 -12.64 -0.07 -22.67
N ASN A 40 -12.27 0.84 -21.76
CA ASN A 40 -10.95 0.85 -21.12
C ASN A 40 -10.82 -0.18 -19.98
N ALA A 41 -11.93 -0.65 -19.41
CA ALA A 41 -11.98 -1.69 -18.38
C ALA A 41 -11.80 -3.11 -18.95
N SER A 42 -11.48 -3.26 -20.23
CA SER A 42 -11.06 -4.54 -20.82
C SER A 42 -9.78 -5.14 -20.17
N ILE A 43 -9.13 -4.41 -19.25
CA ILE A 43 -8.03 -4.90 -18.39
C ILE A 43 -8.55 -5.49 -17.05
N HIS A 44 -9.79 -5.21 -16.65
CA HIS A 44 -10.40 -5.72 -15.42
C HIS A 44 -11.71 -6.46 -15.72
N LYS A 45 -11.59 -7.71 -16.16
CA LYS A 45 -12.71 -8.65 -16.17
C LYS A 45 -12.96 -9.10 -14.72
N PRO A 46 -14.17 -8.93 -14.15
CA PRO A 46 -14.47 -9.46 -12.84
C PRO A 46 -14.62 -10.98 -12.96
N ILE A 47 -13.72 -11.73 -12.31
CA ILE A 47 -13.92 -13.16 -12.07
C ILE A 47 -14.95 -13.27 -10.96
N ALA A 48 -16.14 -13.76 -11.30
CA ALA A 48 -17.20 -14.08 -10.36
C ALA A 48 -16.72 -15.19 -9.40
N GLY A 49 -16.81 -14.92 -8.09
CA GLY A 49 -16.81 -15.94 -7.04
C GLY A 49 -15.60 -15.98 -6.12
N LYS A 50 -15.48 -15.04 -5.17
CA LYS A 50 -15.03 -15.27 -3.78
C LYS A 50 -15.26 -14.00 -2.92
N PRO A 51 -15.46 -14.15 -1.59
CA PRO A 51 -16.25 -13.23 -0.80
C PRO A 51 -15.50 -11.95 -0.45
N GLU A 52 -16.25 -10.84 -0.56
CA GLU A 52 -16.19 -9.62 0.24
C GLU A 52 -14.84 -9.25 0.86
N SER A 53 -14.03 -8.54 0.07
CA SER A 53 -13.24 -7.44 0.64
C SER A 53 -14.11 -6.17 0.53
N PRO A 54 -14.19 -5.34 1.58
CA PRO A 54 -14.97 -4.10 1.52
C PRO A 54 -14.48 -3.22 0.37
N PRO A 55 -15.39 -2.49 -0.30
CA PRO A 55 -15.07 -1.69 -1.46
C PRO A 55 -14.04 -0.62 -1.10
N ASP A 56 -13.01 -0.47 -1.93
CA ASP A 56 -12.16 0.70 -1.91
C ASP A 56 -13.06 1.91 -2.24
N GLU A 57 -13.52 2.58 -1.19
CA GLU A 57 -14.01 3.93 -1.29
C GLU A 57 -12.90 4.79 -1.88
N ASP A 58 -13.28 5.55 -2.91
CA ASP A 58 -12.58 6.65 -3.55
C ASP A 58 -11.96 7.61 -2.52
N THR A 59 -10.83 7.20 -1.98
CA THR A 59 -9.99 7.97 -1.08
C THR A 59 -8.81 8.38 -1.93
N GLY A 60 -8.57 9.69 -2.07
CA GLY A 60 -7.59 10.31 -2.99
C GLY A 60 -6.11 9.97 -2.75
N TYR A 61 -5.81 8.69 -2.56
CA TYR A 61 -4.51 8.09 -2.38
C TYR A 61 -4.04 7.47 -3.68
N MET A 62 -2.77 7.66 -4.01
CA MET A 62 -2.15 6.92 -5.10
C MET A 62 -1.93 5.48 -4.66
N VAL A 63 -2.52 4.52 -5.35
CA VAL A 63 -2.30 3.09 -5.07
C VAL A 63 -1.14 2.60 -5.93
N PHE A 64 -0.14 1.98 -5.29
CA PHE A 64 0.98 1.37 -5.98
C PHE A 64 0.98 -0.15 -5.80
N PRO A 65 1.24 -0.92 -6.86
CA PRO A 65 1.39 -2.37 -6.74
C PRO A 65 2.58 -2.68 -5.84
N PRO A 66 2.43 -3.61 -4.86
CA PRO A 66 3.52 -3.96 -3.94
C PRO A 66 4.80 -4.46 -4.62
N ASP A 67 4.67 -5.10 -5.79
CA ASP A 67 5.76 -5.64 -6.61
C ASP A 67 6.57 -4.58 -7.37
N SER A 68 6.02 -3.39 -7.61
CA SER A 68 6.69 -2.29 -8.32
C SER A 68 6.65 -1.02 -7.46
N PRO A 69 7.54 -0.91 -6.44
CA PRO A 69 7.54 0.25 -5.57
C PRO A 69 7.84 1.54 -6.35
N PRO A 70 7.15 2.66 -6.02
CA PRO A 70 7.59 3.97 -6.45
C PRO A 70 8.89 4.35 -5.75
N ASP A 71 9.53 5.45 -6.15
CA ASP A 71 10.65 5.97 -5.38
C ASP A 71 10.15 6.53 -4.04
N LEU A 72 10.50 5.86 -2.95
CA LEU A 72 10.11 6.17 -1.57
C LEU A 72 11.06 7.16 -0.90
N THR A 73 11.93 7.83 -1.66
CA THR A 73 12.81 8.86 -1.10
C THR A 73 11.97 9.99 -0.48
N PHE A 74 12.29 10.35 0.76
CA PHE A 74 11.54 11.32 1.59
C PHE A 74 10.08 10.91 1.89
N THR A 75 9.81 9.60 2.01
CA THR A 75 8.51 9.13 2.49
C THR A 75 8.48 8.89 3.99
N ARG A 76 7.29 9.06 4.58
CA ARG A 76 6.99 8.68 5.95
C ARG A 76 5.67 7.91 6.00
N PRO A 77 5.64 6.71 6.64
CA PRO A 77 4.39 6.04 6.94
C PRO A 77 3.51 6.90 7.84
N MET A 78 2.23 6.95 7.52
CA MET A 78 1.19 7.69 8.23
C MET A 78 0.24 6.76 8.97
N SER A 79 -0.01 5.59 8.41
CA SER A 79 -0.79 4.52 9.03
C SER A 79 -0.20 3.19 8.59
N ILE A 80 -0.11 2.24 9.53
CA ILE A 80 0.36 0.89 9.28
C ILE A 80 -0.58 -0.06 10.01
N GLU A 81 -1.14 -0.99 9.26
CA GLU A 81 -1.95 -2.10 9.76
C GLU A 81 -1.34 -3.42 9.26
N LEU A 82 -0.98 -4.28 10.20
CA LEU A 82 -0.42 -5.61 9.92
C LEU A 82 -1.31 -6.66 10.57
N ASP A 83 -1.95 -7.49 9.74
CA ASP A 83 -2.81 -8.59 10.18
C ASP A 83 -3.89 -8.15 11.19
N GLY A 84 -4.49 -6.98 10.96
CA GLY A 84 -5.50 -6.37 11.84
C GLY A 84 -4.93 -5.61 13.05
N LYS A 85 -3.61 -5.53 13.20
CA LYS A 85 -2.94 -4.76 14.27
C LYS A 85 -2.43 -3.43 13.75
N THR A 86 -2.88 -2.34 14.36
CA THR A 86 -2.42 -0.99 14.05
C THR A 86 -1.16 -0.63 14.83
N PHE A 87 -0.26 0.13 14.22
CA PHE A 87 0.96 0.62 14.88
C PHE A 87 0.70 1.93 15.61
N ASP A 88 1.36 2.12 16.76
CA ASP A 88 1.36 3.40 17.47
C ASP A 88 2.06 4.49 16.66
N LYS A 89 1.65 5.75 16.87
CA LYS A 89 2.22 6.91 16.17
C LYS A 89 3.75 7.01 16.28
N GLY A 90 4.33 6.58 17.41
CA GLY A 90 5.78 6.57 17.62
C GLY A 90 6.55 5.50 16.84
N SER A 91 5.84 4.52 16.26
CA SER A 91 6.43 3.40 15.51
C SER A 91 6.09 3.44 14.02
N LEU A 92 5.54 4.55 13.52
CA LEU A 92 5.18 4.76 12.12
C LEU A 92 6.41 5.07 11.25
N TYR A 93 7.31 4.10 11.16
CA TYR A 93 8.50 4.18 10.32
C TYR A 93 8.72 2.83 9.61
N TRP A 94 9.40 2.88 8.47
CA TRP A 94 9.68 1.70 7.66
C TRP A 94 10.48 0.61 8.41
N ASN A 95 11.51 1.00 9.17
CA ASN A 95 12.36 0.06 9.90
C ASN A 95 11.62 -0.66 11.06
N PRO A 96 10.87 0.03 11.94
CA PRO A 96 9.97 -0.62 12.91
C PRO A 96 9.01 -1.63 12.29
N LEU A 97 8.40 -1.32 11.14
CA LEU A 97 7.54 -2.27 10.43
C LEU A 97 8.32 -3.51 9.96
N LEU A 98 9.51 -3.32 9.38
CA LEU A 98 10.40 -4.44 9.03
C LEU A 98 10.69 -5.31 10.27
N PHE A 99 11.08 -4.70 11.39
CA PHE A 99 11.40 -5.46 12.61
C PHE A 99 10.19 -6.21 13.16
N GLU A 100 9.00 -5.62 13.11
CA GLU A 100 7.77 -6.30 13.52
C GLU A 100 7.44 -7.49 12.62
N LEU A 101 7.64 -7.39 11.31
CA LEU A 101 7.46 -8.52 10.39
C LEU A 101 8.40 -9.67 10.67
N VAL A 102 9.68 -9.37 10.95
CA VAL A 102 10.66 -10.40 11.33
C VAL A 102 10.30 -11.02 12.69
N ARG A 103 9.75 -10.22 13.62
CA ARG A 103 9.22 -10.72 14.89
C ARG A 103 8.04 -11.67 14.67
N GLN A 104 7.09 -11.31 13.81
CA GLN A 104 5.96 -12.17 13.42
C GLN A 104 6.44 -13.47 12.75
N ALA A 105 7.45 -13.40 11.90
CA ALA A 105 8.07 -14.60 11.30
C ALA A 105 8.62 -15.54 12.38
N GLY A 106 9.36 -15.00 13.35
CA GLY A 106 9.91 -15.75 14.48
C GLY A 106 8.81 -16.38 15.37
N LEU A 107 7.70 -15.66 15.59
CA LEU A 107 6.53 -16.17 16.32
C LEU A 107 5.80 -17.29 15.57
N LYS A 108 5.72 -17.21 14.24
CA LYS A 108 5.18 -18.29 13.38
C LYS A 108 6.13 -19.50 13.28
N GLY A 109 7.27 -19.48 13.97
CA GLY A 109 8.24 -20.58 13.99
C GLY A 109 9.22 -20.58 12.83
N VAL A 110 9.26 -19.52 12.02
CA VAL A 110 10.27 -19.37 10.96
C VAL A 110 11.56 -18.85 11.61
N LYS A 111 12.54 -19.74 11.82
CA LYS A 111 13.82 -19.45 12.49
C LYS A 111 15.00 -20.06 11.73
N GLY A 112 16.21 -19.63 12.09
CA GLY A 112 17.44 -20.15 11.50
C GLY A 112 17.54 -19.85 10.01
N ASP A 113 17.99 -20.83 9.24
CA ASP A 113 18.33 -20.66 7.82
C ASP A 113 17.12 -20.23 6.97
N LYS A 114 15.92 -20.75 7.28
CA LYS A 114 14.71 -20.36 6.56
C LYS A 114 14.37 -18.88 6.70
N LEU A 115 14.61 -18.29 7.87
CA LEU A 115 14.40 -16.86 8.06
C LEU A 115 15.48 -16.04 7.35
N LYS A 116 16.74 -16.51 7.39
CA LYS A 116 17.87 -15.88 6.71
C LYS A 116 17.66 -15.81 5.19
N GLU A 117 17.13 -16.87 4.59
CA GLU A 117 16.79 -16.93 3.16
C GLU A 117 15.69 -15.94 2.76
N MET A 118 14.78 -15.62 3.68
CA MET A 118 13.68 -14.67 3.45
C MET A 118 14.09 -13.21 3.65
N LEU A 119 15.20 -12.94 4.32
CA LEU A 119 15.66 -11.58 4.60
C LEU A 119 16.49 -11.03 3.44
N LEU A 120 15.98 -9.99 2.80
CA LEU A 120 16.70 -9.25 1.74
C LEU A 120 17.59 -8.13 2.31
N CYS A 121 17.83 -8.14 3.63
CA CYS A 121 18.59 -7.13 4.36
C CYS A 121 19.72 -7.77 5.16
N ASN A 122 20.70 -6.97 5.57
CA ASN A 122 21.79 -7.44 6.41
C ASN A 122 21.25 -7.94 7.76
N PHE A 123 21.70 -9.12 8.15
CA PHE A 123 21.38 -9.73 9.43
C PHE A 123 22.65 -10.28 10.09
N ALA A 124 22.58 -10.46 11.40
CA ALA A 124 23.63 -11.07 12.19
C ALA A 124 23.01 -12.04 13.20
N ASP A 125 23.70 -13.15 13.45
CA ASP A 125 23.24 -14.15 14.41
C ASP A 125 23.38 -13.60 15.85
N GLY A 126 22.37 -13.87 16.68
CA GLY A 126 22.35 -13.40 18.07
C GLY A 126 22.25 -11.88 18.19
N GLN A 127 22.72 -11.36 19.33
CA GLN A 127 22.67 -9.93 19.65
C GLN A 127 23.89 -9.22 19.07
N ALA A 128 23.68 -8.50 17.98
CA ALA A 128 24.69 -7.69 17.32
C ALA A 128 24.75 -6.27 17.90
N ASN A 129 25.75 -5.51 17.49
CA ASN A 129 26.01 -4.18 18.03
C ASN A 129 24.97 -3.17 17.54
N GLU A 130 24.17 -2.63 18.46
CA GLU A 130 23.16 -1.60 18.17
C GLU A 130 23.78 -0.31 17.59
N ALA A 131 25.05 0.00 17.93
CA ALA A 131 25.76 1.16 17.39
C ALA A 131 25.98 1.08 15.87
N GLN A 132 25.90 -0.12 15.28
CA GLN A 132 25.98 -0.34 13.83
C GLN A 132 24.60 -0.33 13.14
N GLY A 133 23.53 0.04 13.86
CA GLY A 133 22.16 0.11 13.34
C GLY A 133 21.45 -1.25 13.29
N TYR A 134 21.98 -2.26 13.99
CA TYR A 134 21.31 -3.55 14.17
C TYR A 134 20.31 -3.47 15.31
N ARG A 135 19.17 -4.13 15.14
CA ARG A 135 18.19 -4.35 16.21
C ARG A 135 18.02 -5.84 16.44
N TYR A 136 18.22 -6.27 17.68
CA TYR A 136 18.02 -7.66 18.06
C TYR A 136 16.53 -8.01 18.18
N ILE A 137 16.11 -9.09 17.53
CA ILE A 137 14.74 -9.60 17.54
C ILE A 137 14.74 -10.96 18.22
N LYS A 138 14.36 -10.97 19.50
CA LYS A 138 14.45 -12.16 20.37
C LYS A 138 13.64 -13.34 19.84
N GLU A 139 12.46 -13.10 19.29
CA GLU A 139 11.57 -14.12 18.75
C GLU A 139 12.19 -14.85 17.55
N ALA A 140 12.97 -14.13 16.75
CA ALA A 140 13.70 -14.63 15.59
C ALA A 140 15.10 -15.17 15.92
N GLY A 141 15.69 -14.74 17.05
CA GLY A 141 17.04 -15.14 17.48
C GLY A 141 18.17 -14.49 16.68
N LEU A 142 17.87 -13.42 15.94
CA LEU A 142 18.83 -12.71 15.09
C LEU A 142 18.66 -11.20 15.21
N SER A 143 19.70 -10.48 14.81
CA SER A 143 19.70 -9.02 14.68
C SER A 143 19.54 -8.60 13.23
N VAL A 144 18.70 -7.59 12.97
CA VAL A 144 18.43 -7.06 11.62
C VAL A 144 18.91 -5.62 11.53
N GLN A 145 19.63 -5.28 10.46
CA GLN A 145 20.05 -3.91 10.20
C GLN A 145 18.93 -3.13 9.50
N GLY A 146 18.63 -1.92 9.99
CA GLY A 146 17.73 -1.02 9.26
C GLY A 146 18.29 -0.61 7.91
N GLN A 147 17.42 -0.30 6.94
CA GLN A 147 17.82 0.19 5.61
C GLN A 147 17.03 1.44 5.21
N ALA A 148 17.33 1.97 4.03
CA ALA A 148 16.55 3.05 3.42
C ALA A 148 15.14 2.57 3.01
N ALA A 149 14.20 3.49 2.81
CA ALA A 149 12.79 3.16 2.53
C ALA A 149 12.60 2.23 1.31
N ASN A 150 13.33 2.48 0.21
CA ASN A 150 13.25 1.68 -1.02
C ASN A 150 13.59 0.18 -0.83
N PRO A 151 14.77 -0.19 -0.30
CA PRO A 151 15.06 -1.60 -0.02
C PRO A 151 14.18 -2.19 1.09
N VAL A 152 13.84 -1.41 2.12
CA VAL A 152 12.93 -1.89 3.19
C VAL A 152 11.58 -2.29 2.63
N TRP A 153 10.99 -1.51 1.72
CA TRP A 153 9.72 -1.87 1.09
C TRP A 153 9.78 -3.23 0.40
N LYS A 154 10.83 -3.49 -0.37
CA LYS A 154 11.00 -4.77 -1.08
C LYS A 154 11.08 -5.93 -0.10
N THR A 155 11.83 -5.76 0.98
CA THR A 155 11.94 -6.75 2.07
C THR A 155 10.60 -6.96 2.76
N ILE A 156 9.86 -5.89 3.08
CA ILE A 156 8.52 -5.95 3.66
C ILE A 156 7.57 -6.73 2.76
N HIS A 157 7.50 -6.38 1.47
CA HIS A 157 6.60 -7.05 0.53
C HIS A 157 6.94 -8.54 0.41
N HIS A 158 8.22 -8.87 0.29
CA HIS A 158 8.69 -10.25 0.22
C HIS A 158 8.29 -11.05 1.49
N LEU A 159 8.54 -10.50 2.68
CA LEU A 159 8.20 -11.16 3.94
C LEU A 159 6.70 -11.36 4.11
N VAL A 160 5.89 -10.34 3.82
CA VAL A 160 4.43 -10.42 3.94
C VAL A 160 3.87 -11.51 3.01
N LYS A 161 4.36 -11.59 1.77
CA LYS A 161 3.99 -12.61 0.80
C LYS A 161 4.35 -14.02 1.26
N GLN A 162 5.58 -14.22 1.74
CA GLN A 162 6.04 -15.52 2.24
C GLN A 162 5.31 -15.97 3.51
N LEU A 163 4.94 -15.03 4.38
CA LEU A 163 4.26 -15.31 5.65
C LEU A 163 2.73 -15.36 5.52
N GLY A 164 2.18 -15.01 4.36
CA GLY A 164 0.74 -14.90 4.11
C GLY A 164 0.06 -13.92 5.06
N LEU A 165 0.69 -12.76 5.33
CA LEU A 165 0.15 -11.73 6.21
C LEU A 165 -0.64 -10.70 5.40
N LYS A 166 -1.65 -10.07 6.02
CA LYS A 166 -2.31 -8.89 5.45
C LYS A 166 -1.52 -7.65 5.85
N LEU A 167 -1.24 -6.76 4.91
CA LEU A 167 -0.55 -5.51 5.15
C LEU A 167 -1.31 -4.35 4.51
N ASP A 168 -1.49 -3.29 5.25
CA ASP A 168 -1.98 -2.00 4.75
C ASP A 168 -1.09 -0.88 5.29
N VAL A 169 -0.50 -0.09 4.40
CA VAL A 169 0.36 1.04 4.77
C VAL A 169 -0.06 2.26 3.97
N VAL A 170 -0.47 3.32 4.67
CA VAL A 170 -0.65 4.65 4.08
C VAL A 170 0.62 5.44 4.37
N PHE A 171 1.19 6.08 3.36
CA PHE A 171 2.43 6.85 3.47
C PHE A 171 2.36 8.14 2.67
N LEU A 172 3.11 9.14 3.12
CA LEU A 172 3.17 10.48 2.53
C LEU A 172 4.59 10.75 2.05
N TRP A 173 4.74 11.40 0.90
CA TRP A 173 6.01 12.05 0.53
C TRP A 173 6.07 13.43 1.17
N ASP A 174 7.16 13.71 1.88
CA ASP A 174 7.43 15.05 2.41
C ASP A 174 7.39 16.09 1.28
N ASP A 175 6.99 17.30 1.63
CA ASP A 175 7.02 18.46 0.74
C ASP A 175 8.47 18.94 0.55
N LYS A 176 9.24 18.15 -0.19
CA LYS A 176 10.64 18.39 -0.55
C LYS A 176 10.80 18.25 -2.05
N PRO A 177 11.60 19.11 -2.71
CA PRO A 177 11.76 19.09 -4.17
C PRO A 177 12.45 17.83 -4.70
N LYS A 178 13.09 17.04 -3.83
CA LYS A 178 13.74 15.76 -4.18
C LYS A 178 12.84 14.54 -3.91
N ALA A 179 11.62 14.73 -3.41
CA ALA A 179 10.66 13.65 -3.26
C ALA A 179 10.03 13.32 -4.62
N ALA A 180 9.69 12.05 -4.85
CA ALA A 180 9.11 11.63 -6.12
C ALA A 180 7.72 12.24 -6.37
N TYR A 181 6.91 12.36 -5.32
CA TYR A 181 5.57 12.96 -5.39
C TYR A 181 5.33 13.89 -4.19
N PRO A 182 5.97 15.08 -4.13
CA PRO A 182 5.94 15.95 -2.95
C PRO A 182 4.51 16.26 -2.49
N GLY A 183 4.23 16.07 -1.20
CA GLY A 183 2.92 16.34 -0.59
C GLY A 183 1.80 15.37 -0.97
N LYS A 184 2.07 14.35 -1.80
CA LYS A 184 1.08 13.32 -2.15
C LYS A 184 1.11 12.18 -1.16
N THR A 185 -0.07 11.58 -0.95
CA THR A 185 -0.25 10.41 -0.10
C THR A 185 -0.53 9.19 -0.97
N ALA A 186 0.04 8.06 -0.60
CA ALA A 186 -0.11 6.79 -1.27
C ALA A 186 -0.42 5.66 -0.29
N ARG A 187 -0.88 4.54 -0.84
CA ARG A 187 -1.23 3.34 -0.09
C ARG A 187 -0.58 2.10 -0.70
N MET A 188 0.05 1.31 0.15
CA MET A 188 0.48 -0.05 -0.11
C MET A 188 -0.53 -0.98 0.54
N ARG A 189 -1.16 -1.86 -0.24
CA ARG A 189 -2.00 -2.91 0.33
C ARG A 189 -1.61 -4.26 -0.25
N TYR A 190 -1.48 -5.24 0.63
CA TYR A 190 -1.30 -6.64 0.27
C TYR A 190 -2.28 -7.50 1.06
N ILE A 191 -3.07 -8.30 0.34
CA ILE A 191 -3.97 -9.32 0.90
C ILE A 191 -3.59 -10.64 0.20
N PRO A 192 -3.23 -11.70 0.96
CA PRO A 192 -2.86 -13.00 0.41
C PRO A 192 -4.04 -13.78 -0.20
#